data_AF-A0A9D1D799-F1
#
_entry.id   AF-A0A9D1D799-F1
#
_cell.length_a   1.000
_cell.length_b   1.000
_cell.length_c   1.000
_cell.angle_alpha   90.00
_cell.angle_beta   90.00
_cell.angle_gamma   90.00
#
_symmetry.space_group_name_H-M   'P 1'
#
loop_
_entity.id
_entity.type
_entity.pdbx_description
1 polymer ?
#
loop_
_entity_poly.entity_id
_entity_poly.type
_entity_poly.pdbx_seq_one_letter_code
_entity_poly.pdbx_strand_id
1 'polypeptide(L)'
;MVYRTESLNKESCEDFAAAFAQGAGVTFSDAYYYDDMTYFANHSSGDTLSVDYRDSSYTYRLGTPLAVSEGSEAELRGLLAQLGIAVPEGAAFSQEDPDMFQFTVDFLPVGDVIYGGELCCRVLDGLLGQVENHLLALTPQRGESLLPKAEAYDRMTSGVFDGAVTFASLQPLEATVTACTITYQSDTKGFYQPVYQFTVMKGDEPFAEVLIPALQ
;
A
#
# COMPACT_ATOMS: atom_id res chain seq x y z
N MET A 1 -3.83 18.44 -2.27
CA MET A 1 -3.83 18.17 -0.81
C MET A 1 -2.70 17.20 -0.55
N VAL A 2 -1.91 17.37 0.50
CA VAL A 2 -0.92 16.37 0.96
C VAL A 2 -1.56 15.55 2.06
N TYR A 3 -1.34 14.24 2.02
CA TYR A 3 -1.83 13.31 3.04
C TYR A 3 -0.67 12.65 3.77
N ARG A 4 -0.96 12.05 4.92
CA ARG A 4 0.00 11.26 5.69
C ARG A 4 -0.72 10.12 6.38
N THR A 5 -0.09 8.96 6.39
CA THR A 5 -0.49 7.83 7.22
C THR A 5 0.10 7.95 8.63
N GLU A 6 -0.38 7.15 9.55
CA GLU A 6 0.23 7.04 10.87
C GLU A 6 1.66 6.48 10.74
N SER A 7 2.57 7.05 11.52
CA SER A 7 3.94 6.54 11.67
C SER A 7 4.11 6.02 13.09
N LEU A 8 4.74 4.85 13.23
CA LEU A 8 5.02 4.23 14.50
C LEU A 8 6.43 4.57 14.99
N ASN A 9 6.62 4.48 16.29
CA ASN A 9 7.91 4.35 16.92
C ASN A 9 8.00 2.97 17.60
N LYS A 10 9.11 2.68 18.30
CA LYS A 10 9.31 1.38 18.94
C LYS A 10 8.22 1.04 19.96
N GLU A 11 7.82 1.99 20.80
CA GLU A 11 6.80 1.79 21.84
C GLU A 11 5.42 1.55 21.22
N SER A 12 5.00 2.41 20.27
CA SER A 12 3.70 2.22 19.61
C SER A 12 3.66 0.97 18.72
N CYS A 13 4.81 0.53 18.20
CA CYS A 13 4.96 -0.72 17.46
C CYS A 13 4.80 -1.96 18.37
N GLU A 14 5.32 -1.90 19.60
CA GLU A 14 5.10 -2.95 20.60
C GLU A 14 3.64 -3.05 21.04
N ASP A 15 3.00 -1.90 21.26
CA ASP A 15 1.56 -1.85 21.58
C ASP A 15 0.73 -2.46 20.45
N PHE A 16 1.06 -2.11 19.19
CA PHE A 16 0.42 -2.69 18.01
C PHE A 16 0.63 -4.21 17.96
N ALA A 17 1.86 -4.69 18.13
CA ALA A 17 2.16 -6.12 18.07
C ALA A 17 1.48 -6.91 19.20
N ALA A 18 1.35 -6.32 20.39
CA ALA A 18 0.63 -6.92 21.50
C ALA A 18 -0.88 -7.07 21.21
N ALA A 19 -1.51 -6.03 20.65
CA ALA A 19 -2.90 -6.08 20.23
C ALA A 19 -3.12 -7.09 19.09
N PHE A 20 -2.22 -7.11 18.11
CA PHE A 20 -2.24 -8.07 17.01
C PHE A 20 -2.12 -9.51 17.53
N ALA A 21 -1.16 -9.77 18.42
CA ALA A 21 -0.94 -11.09 19.01
C ALA A 21 -2.17 -11.58 19.78
N GLN A 22 -2.84 -10.68 20.52
CA GLN A 22 -4.10 -10.99 21.20
C GLN A 22 -5.21 -11.40 20.21
N GLY A 23 -5.37 -10.66 19.12
CA GLY A 23 -6.36 -10.95 18.08
C GLY A 23 -6.08 -12.25 17.33
N ALA A 24 -4.80 -12.53 17.02
CA ALA A 24 -4.35 -13.74 16.35
C ALA A 24 -4.31 -14.97 17.27
N GLY A 25 -4.40 -14.80 18.60
CA GLY A 25 -4.21 -15.88 19.56
C GLY A 25 -2.78 -16.44 19.58
N VAL A 26 -1.79 -15.61 19.23
CA VAL A 26 -0.37 -15.97 19.23
C VAL A 26 0.39 -15.20 20.31
N THR A 27 1.66 -15.54 20.49
CA THR A 27 2.59 -14.78 21.33
C THR A 27 3.87 -14.55 20.55
N PHE A 28 4.50 -13.40 20.67
CA PHE A 28 5.86 -13.20 20.16
C PHE A 28 6.83 -13.19 21.34
N SER A 29 7.80 -14.10 21.35
CA SER A 29 8.79 -14.22 22.43
C SER A 29 9.95 -13.24 22.29
N ASP A 30 10.22 -12.81 21.06
CA ASP A 30 11.37 -12.00 20.70
C ASP A 30 10.95 -10.84 19.80
N ALA A 31 11.65 -9.71 19.95
CA ALA A 31 11.54 -8.54 19.10
C ALA A 31 12.94 -8.09 18.66
N TYR A 32 13.09 -7.82 17.37
CA TYR A 32 14.32 -7.36 16.74
C TYR A 32 14.08 -5.98 16.13
N TYR A 33 14.79 -4.98 16.64
CA TYR A 33 14.61 -3.60 16.25
C TYR A 33 15.61 -3.20 15.17
N TYR A 34 15.09 -2.81 14.01
CA TYR A 34 15.83 -2.20 12.93
C TYR A 34 15.59 -0.69 12.93
N ASP A 35 16.23 0.02 12.00
CA ASP A 35 16.14 1.48 11.90
C ASP A 35 14.73 1.93 11.48
N ASP A 36 14.06 1.16 10.62
CA ASP A 36 12.79 1.49 9.97
C ASP A 36 11.66 0.50 10.29
N MET A 37 11.93 -0.59 11.01
CA MET A 37 10.92 -1.59 11.36
C MET A 37 11.24 -2.34 12.66
N THR A 38 10.22 -2.97 13.26
CA THR A 38 10.41 -4.05 14.25
C THR A 38 9.98 -5.38 13.65
N TYR A 39 10.77 -6.42 13.91
CA TYR A 39 10.43 -7.81 13.59
C TYR A 39 10.16 -8.59 14.87
N PHE A 40 8.96 -9.11 15.02
CA PHE A 40 8.52 -9.95 16.13
C PHE A 40 8.51 -11.41 15.71
N ALA A 41 8.95 -12.30 16.59
CA ALA A 41 9.03 -13.72 16.28
C ALA A 41 8.62 -14.59 17.48
N ASN A 42 8.06 -15.76 17.16
CA ASN A 42 7.94 -16.87 18.08
C ASN A 42 8.72 -18.06 17.53
N HIS A 43 9.85 -18.38 18.13
CA HIS A 43 10.68 -19.50 17.65
C HIS A 43 10.09 -20.88 17.95
N SER A 44 9.08 -20.97 18.81
CA SER A 44 8.41 -22.24 19.15
C SER A 44 7.34 -22.61 18.13
N SER A 45 6.49 -21.65 17.74
CA SER A 45 5.43 -21.86 16.76
C SER A 45 5.83 -21.48 15.33
N GLY A 46 6.89 -20.68 15.18
CA GLY A 46 7.39 -20.13 13.91
C GLY A 46 6.67 -18.87 13.45
N ASP A 47 5.75 -18.31 14.24
CA ASP A 47 4.99 -17.10 13.89
C ASP A 47 5.91 -15.88 13.77
N THR A 48 5.64 -15.04 12.77
CA THR A 48 6.43 -13.82 12.53
C THR A 48 5.53 -12.63 12.19
N LEU A 49 5.90 -11.45 12.67
CA LEU A 49 5.25 -10.18 12.35
C LEU A 49 6.33 -9.11 12.11
N SER A 50 6.36 -8.52 10.93
CA SER A 50 7.23 -7.38 10.60
C SER A 50 6.39 -6.12 10.43
N VAL A 51 6.73 -5.03 11.13
CA VAL A 51 5.95 -3.78 11.12
C VAL A 51 6.86 -2.60 10.76
N ASP A 52 6.50 -1.84 9.72
CA ASP A 52 7.22 -0.66 9.25
C ASP A 52 6.84 0.59 10.06
N TYR A 53 7.83 1.36 10.48
CA TYR A 53 7.63 2.58 11.28
C TYR A 53 7.09 3.76 10.47
N ARG A 54 7.32 3.80 9.16
CA ARG A 54 7.05 4.97 8.32
C ARG A 54 5.57 5.08 7.99
N ASP A 55 4.95 3.96 7.65
CA ASP A 55 3.57 3.91 7.19
C ASP A 55 2.65 2.98 7.97
N SER A 56 3.18 2.26 8.97
CA SER A 56 2.45 1.26 9.76
C SER A 56 2.00 0.05 8.96
N SER A 57 2.53 -0.16 7.75
CA SER A 57 2.35 -1.41 7.01
C SER A 57 3.02 -2.57 7.74
N TYR A 58 2.51 -3.78 7.50
CA TYR A 58 3.07 -4.97 8.14
C TYR A 58 2.83 -6.25 7.35
N THR A 59 3.65 -7.24 7.67
CA THR A 59 3.49 -8.62 7.19
C THR A 59 3.45 -9.57 8.37
N TYR A 60 2.41 -10.39 8.44
CA TYR A 60 2.27 -11.50 9.37
C TYR A 60 2.36 -12.83 8.62
N ARG A 61 3.04 -13.81 9.21
CA ARG A 61 3.07 -15.20 8.72
C ARG A 61 2.86 -16.16 9.90
N LEU A 62 1.88 -17.04 9.74
CA LEU A 62 1.68 -18.18 10.62
C LEU A 62 2.84 -19.16 10.43
N GLY A 63 3.46 -19.56 11.53
CA GLY A 63 4.60 -20.49 11.49
C GLY A 63 4.21 -21.95 11.29
N THR A 64 2.98 -22.29 11.67
CA THR A 64 2.49 -23.67 11.60
C THR A 64 2.12 -24.03 10.16
N PRO A 65 2.68 -25.11 9.60
CA PRO A 65 2.34 -25.55 8.25
C PRO A 65 0.93 -26.15 8.26
N LEU A 66 0.01 -25.41 7.65
CA LEU A 66 -1.39 -25.81 7.48
C LEU A 66 -1.73 -25.86 5.99
N ALA A 67 -2.77 -26.63 5.65
CA ALA A 67 -3.24 -26.72 4.27
C ALA A 67 -3.91 -25.41 3.84
N VAL A 68 -3.68 -24.98 2.60
CA VAL A 68 -4.43 -23.87 2.01
C VAL A 68 -5.92 -24.22 1.98
N SER A 69 -6.74 -23.27 2.37
CA SER A 69 -8.20 -23.41 2.35
C SER A 69 -8.83 -22.22 1.65
N GLU A 70 -10.03 -22.44 1.10
CA GLU A 70 -10.83 -21.37 0.51
C GLU A 70 -11.36 -20.40 1.57
N GLY A 71 -11.82 -19.24 1.13
CA GLY A 71 -12.50 -18.26 1.97
C GLY A 71 -13.31 -17.30 1.11
N SER A 72 -14.54 -16.99 1.54
CA SER A 72 -15.35 -15.93 0.93
C SER A 72 -14.94 -14.55 1.43
N GLU A 73 -15.27 -13.50 0.68
CA GLU A 73 -15.01 -12.11 1.08
C GLU A 73 -15.54 -11.80 2.50
N ALA A 74 -16.76 -12.26 2.81
CA ALA A 74 -17.38 -12.02 4.11
C ALA A 74 -16.64 -12.71 5.26
N GLU A 75 -16.19 -13.95 5.06
CA GLU A 75 -15.39 -14.68 6.04
C GLU A 75 -14.02 -14.01 6.25
N LEU A 76 -13.36 -13.61 5.16
CA LEU A 76 -12.07 -12.92 5.20
C LEU A 76 -12.14 -11.60 5.96
N ARG A 77 -13.16 -10.77 5.69
CA ARG A 77 -13.39 -9.53 6.47
C ARG A 77 -13.59 -9.83 7.95
N GLY A 78 -14.28 -10.92 8.28
CA GLY A 78 -14.47 -11.38 9.66
C GLY A 78 -13.16 -11.82 10.34
N LEU A 79 -12.31 -12.58 9.65
CA LEU A 79 -10.99 -12.99 10.15
C LEU A 79 -10.05 -11.79 10.33
N LEU A 80 -10.02 -10.89 9.35
CA LEU A 80 -9.23 -9.67 9.40
C LEU A 80 -9.65 -8.77 10.57
N ALA A 81 -10.96 -8.63 10.81
CA ALA A 81 -11.47 -7.86 11.94
C ALA A 81 -11.05 -8.43 13.30
N GLN A 82 -10.89 -9.75 13.44
CA GLN A 82 -10.37 -10.37 14.68
C GLN A 82 -8.92 -9.96 14.96
N LEU A 83 -8.14 -9.70 13.90
CA LEU A 83 -6.77 -9.18 13.99
C LEU A 83 -6.73 -7.65 14.19
N GLY A 84 -7.89 -6.99 14.35
CA GLY A 84 -7.98 -5.53 14.43
C GLY A 84 -7.89 -4.82 13.08
N ILE A 85 -8.01 -5.56 11.97
CA ILE A 85 -7.86 -5.03 10.61
C ILE A 85 -9.24 -4.70 10.03
N ALA A 86 -9.56 -3.42 9.95
CA ALA A 86 -10.81 -2.96 9.36
C ALA A 86 -10.62 -2.69 7.84
N VAL A 87 -11.08 -3.61 7.01
CA VAL A 87 -11.16 -3.39 5.56
C VAL A 87 -12.39 -2.54 5.25
N PRO A 88 -12.25 -1.38 4.56
CA PRO A 88 -13.38 -0.51 4.27
C PRO A 88 -14.40 -1.19 3.33
N GLU A 89 -15.68 -0.84 3.46
CA GLU A 89 -16.78 -1.45 2.69
C GLU A 89 -16.60 -1.28 1.18
N GLY A 90 -16.05 -0.13 0.74
CA GLY A 90 -15.78 0.15 -0.67
C GLY A 90 -14.50 -0.47 -1.23
N ALA A 91 -13.79 -1.31 -0.47
CA ALA A 91 -12.63 -2.03 -0.98
C ALA A 91 -13.06 -3.06 -2.04
N ALA A 92 -12.39 -3.06 -3.19
CA ALA A 92 -12.60 -4.05 -4.23
C ALA A 92 -11.95 -5.37 -3.79
N PHE A 93 -12.69 -6.47 -3.91
CA PHE A 93 -12.21 -7.82 -3.61
C PHE A 93 -11.88 -8.57 -4.89
N SER A 94 -10.71 -9.23 -4.92
CA SER A 94 -10.27 -10.07 -6.03
C SER A 94 -9.47 -11.29 -5.55
N GLN A 95 -9.35 -12.28 -6.42
CA GLN A 95 -8.54 -13.47 -6.25
C GLN A 95 -7.97 -13.86 -7.62
N GLU A 96 -6.80 -13.32 -7.94
CA GLU A 96 -6.09 -13.66 -9.19
C GLU A 96 -5.20 -14.90 -9.02
N ASP A 97 -4.61 -15.06 -7.85
CA ASP A 97 -3.92 -16.27 -7.41
C ASP A 97 -4.90 -17.14 -6.59
N PRO A 98 -5.10 -18.42 -6.94
CA PRO A 98 -5.96 -19.33 -6.19
C PRO A 98 -5.68 -19.38 -4.68
N ASP A 99 -4.45 -19.12 -4.26
CA ASP A 99 -4.03 -19.20 -2.86
C ASP A 99 -3.88 -17.82 -2.19
N MET A 100 -4.23 -16.72 -2.86
CA MET A 100 -4.10 -15.36 -2.32
C MET A 100 -5.32 -14.51 -2.64
N PHE A 101 -5.89 -13.93 -1.59
CA PHE A 101 -7.00 -13.00 -1.67
C PHE A 101 -6.49 -11.57 -1.56
N GLN A 102 -7.08 -10.65 -2.31
CA GLN A 102 -6.67 -9.26 -2.34
C GLN A 102 -7.86 -8.32 -2.11
N PHE A 103 -7.64 -7.32 -1.28
CA PHE A 103 -8.49 -6.15 -1.14
C PHE A 103 -7.74 -4.93 -1.62
N THR A 104 -8.30 -4.21 -2.58
CA THR A 104 -7.68 -2.99 -3.14
C THR A 104 -8.58 -1.80 -2.89
N VAL A 105 -7.97 -0.69 -2.51
CA VAL A 105 -8.64 0.58 -2.32
C VAL A 105 -7.90 1.65 -3.11
N ASP A 106 -8.60 2.30 -4.02
CA ASP A 106 -8.10 3.48 -4.73
C ASP A 106 -8.74 4.74 -4.15
N PHE A 107 -7.99 5.40 -3.27
CA PHE A 107 -8.30 6.73 -2.74
C PHE A 107 -9.75 6.91 -2.24
N LEU A 108 -10.23 5.95 -1.45
CA LEU A 108 -11.61 5.88 -0.98
C LEU A 108 -11.83 6.74 0.28
N PRO A 109 -12.68 7.79 0.23
CA PRO A 109 -13.00 8.58 1.41
C PRO A 109 -13.91 7.79 2.36
N VAL A 110 -13.53 7.69 3.63
CA VAL A 110 -14.30 7.06 4.71
C VAL A 110 -14.25 7.95 5.94
N GLY A 111 -15.32 8.71 6.20
CA GLY A 111 -15.32 9.71 7.27
C GLY A 111 -14.30 10.82 6.99
N ASP A 112 -13.38 11.04 7.95
CA ASP A 112 -12.34 12.08 7.86
C ASP A 112 -10.99 11.57 7.30
N VAL A 113 -10.92 10.28 6.92
CA VAL A 113 -9.73 9.66 6.35
C VAL A 113 -9.99 9.21 4.92
N ILE A 114 -8.91 9.05 4.16
CA ILE A 114 -8.94 8.43 2.84
C ILE A 114 -8.17 7.13 2.92
N TYR A 115 -8.79 6.02 2.56
CA TYR A 115 -8.09 4.75 2.46
C TYR A 115 -7.44 4.61 1.09
N GLY A 116 -6.24 4.04 1.06
CA GLY A 116 -5.55 3.69 -0.18
C GLY A 116 -4.62 2.51 0.01
N GLY A 117 -4.30 1.83 -1.09
CA GLY A 117 -3.37 0.70 -1.12
C GLY A 117 -4.08 -0.63 -1.18
N GLU A 118 -3.43 -1.67 -0.64
CA GLU A 118 -3.90 -3.05 -0.79
C GLU A 118 -3.59 -3.90 0.42
N LEU A 119 -4.40 -4.94 0.61
CA LEU A 119 -4.15 -5.99 1.58
C LEU A 119 -4.25 -7.33 0.87
N CYS A 120 -3.20 -8.13 1.01
CA CYS A 120 -3.15 -9.49 0.52
C CYS A 120 -3.21 -10.46 1.70
N CYS A 121 -3.97 -11.53 1.59
CA CYS A 121 -4.02 -12.54 2.62
C CYS A 121 -4.27 -13.95 2.10
N ARG A 122 -3.80 -14.93 2.85
CA ARG A 122 -3.98 -16.37 2.58
C ARG A 122 -4.65 -17.03 3.78
N VAL A 123 -5.61 -17.91 3.50
CA VAL A 123 -6.28 -18.72 4.52
C VAL A 123 -5.65 -20.11 4.56
N LEU A 124 -5.30 -20.57 5.75
CA LEU A 124 -4.82 -21.92 6.00
C LEU A 124 -5.68 -22.58 7.09
N ASP A 125 -6.36 -23.68 6.76
CA ASP A 125 -7.29 -24.40 7.64
C ASP A 125 -8.26 -23.48 8.43
N GLY A 126 -8.81 -22.48 7.73
CA GLY A 126 -9.74 -21.51 8.31
C GLY A 126 -9.12 -20.36 9.13
N LEU A 127 -7.79 -20.27 9.20
CA LEU A 127 -7.04 -19.20 9.85
C LEU A 127 -6.34 -18.30 8.83
N LEU A 128 -6.05 -17.05 9.17
CA LEU A 128 -5.19 -16.19 8.35
C LEU A 128 -3.74 -16.65 8.50
N GLY A 129 -3.22 -17.35 7.50
CA GLY A 129 -1.85 -17.88 7.50
C GLY A 129 -0.81 -16.88 7.02
N GLN A 130 -1.23 -15.90 6.21
CA GLN A 130 -0.39 -14.81 5.76
C GLN A 130 -1.26 -13.57 5.62
N VAL A 131 -0.75 -12.44 6.09
CA VAL A 131 -1.36 -11.12 5.88
C VAL A 131 -0.25 -10.16 5.49
N GLU A 132 -0.38 -9.51 4.35
CA GLU A 132 0.46 -8.40 3.91
C GLU A 132 -0.44 -7.18 3.80
N ASN A 133 -0.39 -6.33 4.83
CA ASN A 133 -1.26 -5.17 4.92
C ASN A 133 -0.52 -3.89 4.52
N HIS A 134 -0.93 -3.33 3.38
CA HIS A 134 -0.58 -2.01 2.89
C HIS A 134 -1.85 -1.17 2.64
N LEU A 135 -2.97 -1.49 3.30
CA LEU A 135 -4.14 -0.61 3.37
C LEU A 135 -3.87 0.48 4.40
N LEU A 136 -3.74 1.72 3.92
CA LEU A 136 -3.33 2.85 4.73
C LEU A 136 -4.48 3.82 4.91
N ALA A 137 -4.64 4.31 6.14
CA ALA A 137 -5.55 5.41 6.45
C ALA A 137 -4.79 6.74 6.30
N LEU A 138 -5.14 7.51 5.28
CA LEU A 138 -4.50 8.76 4.91
C LEU A 138 -5.27 9.95 5.51
N THR A 139 -4.58 10.72 6.35
CA THR A 139 -5.13 11.96 6.94
C THR A 139 -4.67 13.18 6.14
N PRO A 140 -5.55 14.14 5.83
CA PRO A 140 -5.16 15.37 5.15
C PRO A 140 -4.29 16.23 6.07
N GLN A 141 -3.12 16.65 5.59
CA GLN A 141 -2.16 17.46 6.35
C GLN A 141 -2.18 18.93 5.92
N ARG A 142 -2.09 19.18 4.61
CA ARG A 142 -1.97 20.55 4.08
C ARG A 142 -2.55 20.67 2.67
N GLY A 143 -3.37 21.70 2.47
CA GLY A 143 -3.80 22.13 1.15
C GLY A 143 -2.73 23.04 0.54
N GLU A 144 -2.05 22.56 -0.50
CA GLU A 144 -1.12 23.36 -1.30
C GLU A 144 -1.69 23.54 -2.71
N SER A 145 -1.41 24.70 -3.30
CA SER A 145 -1.83 25.00 -4.67
C SER A 145 -1.09 24.06 -5.62
N LEU A 146 -1.85 23.40 -6.49
CA LEU A 146 -1.27 22.53 -7.49
C LEU A 146 -0.71 23.35 -8.65
N LEU A 147 0.39 22.85 -9.23
CA LEU A 147 0.90 23.25 -10.52
C LEU A 147 -0.21 23.21 -11.57
N PRO A 148 -0.37 24.20 -12.46
CA PRO A 148 -1.31 24.07 -13.57
C PRO A 148 -0.96 22.86 -14.44
N LYS A 149 -1.98 22.10 -14.87
CA LYS A 149 -1.81 20.92 -15.75
C LYS A 149 -1.00 21.22 -17.02
N ALA A 150 -1.13 22.43 -17.58
CA ALA A 150 -0.34 22.87 -18.73
C ALA A 150 1.16 22.93 -18.40
N GLU A 151 1.54 23.45 -17.24
CA GLU A 151 2.95 23.50 -16.82
C GLU A 151 3.49 22.10 -16.52
N ALA A 152 2.68 21.20 -15.95
CA ALA A 152 3.06 19.80 -15.77
C ALA A 152 3.35 19.11 -17.12
N TYR A 153 2.51 19.38 -18.13
CA TYR A 153 2.69 18.89 -19.49
C TYR A 153 3.95 19.47 -20.16
N ASP A 154 4.23 20.75 -19.95
CA ASP A 154 5.45 21.40 -20.44
C ASP A 154 6.71 20.76 -19.83
N ARG A 155 6.69 20.44 -18.53
CA ARG A 155 7.79 19.72 -17.86
C ARG A 155 8.01 18.33 -18.47
N MET A 156 6.95 17.55 -18.65
CA MET A 156 7.02 16.22 -19.27
C MET A 156 7.60 16.29 -20.68
N THR A 157 7.07 17.17 -21.54
CA THR A 157 7.53 17.31 -22.94
C THR A 157 8.95 17.86 -23.04
N SER A 158 9.41 18.59 -22.02
CA SER A 158 10.81 19.05 -21.88
C SER A 158 11.75 17.99 -21.28
N GLY A 159 11.26 16.78 -20.97
CA GLY A 159 12.07 15.71 -20.38
C GLY A 159 12.38 15.90 -18.89
N VAL A 160 11.65 16.76 -18.19
CA VAL A 160 11.86 17.06 -16.77
C VAL A 160 10.94 16.19 -15.91
N PHE A 161 11.30 14.92 -15.77
CA PHE A 161 10.58 13.94 -14.96
C PHE A 161 11.48 12.78 -14.55
N ASP A 162 11.07 12.05 -13.50
CA ASP A 162 11.81 10.87 -13.06
C ASP A 162 11.69 9.73 -14.09
N GLY A 163 12.80 9.07 -14.42
CA GLY A 163 12.85 8.07 -15.48
C GLY A 163 12.96 8.63 -16.91
N ALA A 164 13.12 9.95 -17.11
CA ALA A 164 13.24 10.56 -18.43
C ALA A 164 14.38 9.98 -19.29
N VAL A 165 15.51 9.62 -18.68
CA VAL A 165 16.64 8.98 -19.38
C VAL A 165 16.24 7.60 -19.92
N THR A 166 15.57 6.79 -19.10
CA THR A 166 15.06 5.48 -19.50
C THR A 166 14.02 5.62 -20.60
N PHE A 167 13.07 6.54 -20.44
CA PHE A 167 12.04 6.83 -21.44
C PHE A 167 12.67 7.22 -22.79
N ALA A 168 13.69 8.09 -22.79
CA ALA A 168 14.39 8.49 -24.01
C ALA A 168 15.16 7.32 -24.65
N SER A 169 15.73 6.41 -23.86
CA SER A 169 16.45 5.24 -24.36
C SER A 169 15.56 4.25 -25.13
N LEU A 170 14.25 4.26 -24.87
CA LEU A 170 13.25 3.45 -25.59
C LEU A 170 12.94 4.00 -26.99
N GLN A 171 13.55 5.13 -27.37
CA GLN A 171 13.39 5.80 -28.66
C GLN A 171 11.91 5.89 -29.09
N PRO A 172 11.06 6.62 -28.33
CA PRO A 172 9.70 6.89 -28.74
C PRO A 172 9.74 7.76 -30.01
N LEU A 173 9.68 7.12 -31.17
CA LEU A 173 9.68 7.80 -32.48
C LEU A 173 8.51 8.78 -32.60
N GLU A 174 7.32 8.34 -32.19
CA GLU A 174 6.12 9.14 -31.99
C GLU A 174 5.35 8.56 -30.79
N ALA A 175 4.95 9.42 -29.86
CA ALA A 175 4.15 9.05 -28.71
C ALA A 175 3.06 10.10 -28.47
N THR A 176 1.88 9.66 -28.06
CA THR A 176 0.71 10.51 -27.84
C THR A 176 0.27 10.41 -26.39
N VAL A 177 0.00 11.55 -25.78
CA VAL A 177 -0.57 11.63 -24.44
C VAL A 177 -2.08 11.57 -24.56
N THR A 178 -2.70 10.52 -24.03
CA THR A 178 -4.14 10.27 -24.18
C THR A 178 -4.95 10.63 -22.94
N ALA A 179 -4.33 10.61 -21.77
CA ALA A 179 -4.97 10.96 -20.52
C ALA A 179 -4.01 11.70 -19.59
N CYS A 180 -4.59 12.49 -18.69
CA CYS A 180 -3.86 13.05 -17.56
C CYS A 180 -4.80 13.23 -16.37
N THR A 181 -4.50 12.51 -15.31
CA THR A 181 -5.22 12.45 -14.04
C THR A 181 -4.31 12.89 -12.89
N ILE A 182 -4.90 13.17 -11.72
CA ILE A 182 -4.14 13.33 -10.49
C ILE A 182 -4.21 12.00 -9.75
N THR A 183 -3.06 11.48 -9.36
CA THR A 183 -2.92 10.35 -8.43
C THR A 183 -2.03 10.78 -7.26
N TYR A 184 -1.73 9.86 -6.34
CA TYR A 184 -0.90 10.11 -5.17
C TYR A 184 0.27 9.14 -5.10
N GLN A 185 1.44 9.66 -4.72
CA GLN A 185 2.64 8.88 -4.52
C GLN A 185 3.20 9.14 -3.12
N SER A 186 3.63 8.09 -2.44
CA SER A 186 4.34 8.20 -1.17
C SER A 186 5.75 8.77 -1.37
N ASP A 187 6.16 9.70 -0.52
CA ASP A 187 7.55 10.13 -0.39
C ASP A 187 8.28 9.32 0.69
N THR A 188 9.60 9.49 0.77
CA THR A 188 10.45 8.77 1.75
C THR A 188 10.18 9.14 3.21
N LYS A 189 9.31 10.12 3.48
CA LYS A 189 8.93 10.60 4.80
C LYS A 189 7.50 10.19 5.19
N GLY A 190 6.85 9.34 4.39
CA GLY A 190 5.49 8.84 4.65
C GLY A 190 4.38 9.82 4.27
N PHE A 191 4.69 10.88 3.51
CA PHE A 191 3.66 11.76 2.95
C PHE A 191 3.21 11.28 1.59
N TYR A 192 1.92 11.37 1.33
CA TYR A 192 1.32 11.09 0.04
C TYR A 192 1.06 12.40 -0.67
N GLN A 193 1.80 12.64 -1.75
CA GLN A 193 1.76 13.88 -2.50
C GLN A 193 1.03 13.68 -3.83
N PRO A 194 0.27 14.69 -4.27
CA PRO A 194 -0.39 14.63 -5.56
C PRO A 194 0.64 14.68 -6.69
N VAL A 195 0.46 13.82 -7.67
CA VAL A 195 1.25 13.80 -8.91
C VAL A 195 0.30 13.76 -10.10
N TYR A 196 0.68 14.43 -11.19
CA TYR A 196 0.03 14.26 -12.48
C TYR A 196 0.54 12.99 -13.13
N GLN A 197 -0.36 12.05 -13.41
CA GLN A 197 -0.08 10.85 -14.18
C GLN A 197 -0.53 11.07 -15.61
N PHE A 198 0.43 11.07 -16.54
CA PHE A 198 0.19 11.14 -17.98
C PHE A 198 0.26 9.74 -18.58
N THR A 199 -0.82 9.31 -19.22
CA THR A 199 -0.85 8.07 -19.99
C THR A 199 -0.31 8.34 -21.38
N VAL A 200 0.76 7.64 -21.75
CA VAL A 200 1.46 7.80 -23.02
C VAL A 200 1.30 6.53 -23.85
N MET A 201 0.87 6.70 -25.09
CA MET A 201 0.65 5.65 -26.07
C MET A 201 1.67 5.76 -27.21
N LYS A 202 2.04 4.63 -27.80
CA LYS A 202 2.80 4.55 -29.06
C LYS A 202 1.88 3.95 -30.13
N GLY A 203 1.31 4.81 -30.97
CA GLY A 203 0.15 4.41 -31.76
C GLY A 203 -1.02 4.05 -30.84
N ASP A 204 -1.55 2.84 -30.97
CA ASP A 204 -2.65 2.31 -30.14
C ASP A 204 -2.17 1.45 -28.96
N GLU A 205 -0.86 1.31 -28.75
CA GLU A 205 -0.29 0.48 -27.68
C GLU A 205 0.11 1.32 -26.45
N PRO A 206 -0.21 0.86 -25.22
CA PRO A 206 0.30 1.48 -23.99
C PRO A 206 1.83 1.50 -24.01
N PHE A 207 2.42 2.68 -23.83
CA PHE A 207 3.86 2.85 -23.87
C PHE A 207 4.46 3.17 -22.51
N ALA A 208 3.90 4.14 -21.80
CA ALA A 208 4.41 4.52 -20.48
C ALA A 208 3.37 5.29 -19.67
N GLU A 209 3.62 5.35 -18.37
CA GLU A 209 3.01 6.32 -17.47
C GLU A 209 4.10 7.26 -16.98
N VAL A 210 3.89 8.56 -17.17
CA VAL A 210 4.84 9.59 -16.72
C VAL A 210 4.24 10.34 -15.56
N LEU A 211 4.96 10.36 -14.44
CA LEU A 211 4.55 11.04 -13.21
C LEU A 211 5.27 12.38 -13.07
N ILE A 212 4.51 13.45 -12.86
CA ILE A 212 5.03 14.80 -12.59
C ILE A 212 4.52 15.26 -11.22
N PRO A 213 5.39 15.63 -10.27
CA PRO A 213 4.95 16.23 -9.01
C PRO A 213 4.01 17.40 -9.25
N ALA A 214 2.83 17.37 -8.62
CA ALA A 214 1.83 18.44 -8.77
C ALA A 214 2.08 19.60 -7.79
N LEU A 215 3.05 19.47 -6.89
CA LEU A 215 3.49 20.52 -5.96
C LEU A 215 4.77 21.18 -6.47
N GLN A 216 4.98 22.44 -6.09
CA GLN A 216 6.18 23.21 -6.42
C GLN A 216 7.34 22.90 -5.47
#